data_AF-A0A0G1RW49-F1
#
_entry.id   AF-A0A0G1RW49-F1
#
_cell.length_a   1.000
_cell.length_b   1.000
_cell.length_c   1.000
_cell.angle_alpha   90.00
_cell.angle_beta   90.00
_cell.angle_gamma   90.00
#
_symmetry.space_group_name_H-M   'P 1'
#
loop_
_entity.id
_entity.type
_entity.pdbx_description
1 polymer ?
#
loop_
_entity_poly.entity_id
_entity_poly.type
_entity_poly.pdbx_seq_one_letter_code
_entity_poly.pdbx_strand_id
1 'polypeptide(L)'
;MDTLPIIYRAYELYKKIIEINAGLEKRWRYSLGISLEQTILQLLQEIIMAKHAPKNLKPTYLLRALGNQEIAVLKLRLFLELSIAHETKISQCQAILSEIGRMLGGWLKSLGAS
;
A
#
# COMPACT_ATOMS: atom_id res chain seq x y z
N MET A 1 4.56 -14.09 15.76
CA MET A 1 5.61 -13.39 14.97
C MET A 1 5.60 -11.94 15.40
N ASP A 2 6.67 -11.44 16.02
CA ASP A 2 6.87 -10.01 16.32
C ASP A 2 7.15 -9.22 15.04
N THR A 3 6.16 -9.18 14.16
CA THR A 3 6.20 -8.40 12.93
C THR A 3 5.74 -6.98 13.23
N LEU A 4 6.54 -6.00 12.82
CA LEU A 4 6.19 -4.57 12.82
C LEU A 4 4.72 -4.39 12.37
N PRO A 5 3.86 -3.72 13.16
CA PRO A 5 2.43 -3.63 12.86
C PRO A 5 2.12 -3.13 11.44
N ILE A 6 2.99 -2.28 10.88
CA ILE A 6 2.88 -1.75 9.52
C ILE A 6 3.03 -2.83 8.43
N ILE A 7 3.88 -3.86 8.65
CA ILE A 7 4.05 -4.98 7.73
C ILE A 7 2.78 -5.82 7.70
N TYR A 8 2.21 -6.08 8.88
CA TYR A 8 0.96 -6.82 8.98
C TYR A 8 -0.19 -6.08 8.28
N ARG A 9 -0.31 -4.76 8.48
CA ARG A 9 -1.30 -3.92 7.77
C ARG A 9 -1.14 -3.93 6.26
N ALA A 10 0.10 -3.81 5.76
CA ALA A 10 0.37 -3.88 4.33
C ALA A 10 0.03 -5.27 3.75
N TYR A 11 0.27 -6.33 4.51
CA TYR A 11 -0.12 -7.69 4.12
C TYR A 11 -1.64 -7.89 4.11
N GLU A 12 -2.38 -7.39 5.11
CA GLU A 12 -3.84 -7.40 5.12
C GLU A 12 -4.42 -6.64 3.92
N LEU A 13 -3.85 -5.48 3.60
CA LEU A 13 -4.23 -4.71 2.42
C LEU A 13 -4.01 -5.52 1.14
N TYR A 14 -2.86 -6.19 1.02
CA TYR A 14 -2.55 -7.01 -0.15
C TYR A 14 -3.59 -8.12 -0.38
N LYS A 15 -3.98 -8.83 0.69
CA LYS A 15 -5.06 -9.83 0.61
C LYS A 15 -6.38 -9.23 0.13
N LYS A 16 -6.78 -8.09 0.70
CA LYS A 16 -8.03 -7.41 0.29
C LYS A 16 -8.02 -7.00 -1.17
N ILE A 17 -6.87 -6.55 -1.70
CA ILE A 17 -6.75 -6.21 -3.12
C ILE A 17 -6.91 -7.45 -4.01
N ILE A 18 -6.32 -8.58 -3.64
CA ILE A 18 -6.49 -9.84 -4.38
C ILE A 18 -7.97 -10.24 -4.44
N GLU A 19 -8.68 -10.14 -3.30
CA GLU A 19 -10.12 -10.42 -3.24
C GLU A 19 -10.95 -9.46 -4.12
N ILE A 20 -10.60 -8.18 -4.16
CA ILE A 20 -11.25 -7.20 -5.06
C ILE A 20 -10.98 -7.57 -6.52
N ASN A 21 -9.73 -7.88 -6.87
CA ASN A 21 -9.33 -8.20 -8.23
C ASN A 21 -9.97 -9.49 -8.75
N ALA A 22 -10.20 -10.48 -7.89
CA ALA A 22 -10.93 -11.70 -8.22
C ALA A 22 -12.39 -11.43 -8.67
N GLY A 23 -12.97 -10.31 -8.23
CA GLY A 23 -14.32 -9.86 -8.63
C GLY A 23 -14.36 -8.96 -9.88
N LEU A 24 -13.24 -8.44 -10.35
CA LEU A 24 -13.20 -7.52 -11.50
C LEU A 24 -13.44 -8.22 -12.83
N GLU A 25 -13.96 -7.50 -13.83
CA GLU A 25 -13.96 -7.97 -15.22
C GLU A 25 -12.53 -8.18 -15.74
N LYS A 26 -12.34 -9.11 -16.70
CA LYS A 26 -11.02 -9.47 -17.26
C LYS A 26 -10.22 -8.24 -17.71
N ARG A 27 -10.86 -7.29 -18.40
CA ARG A 27 -10.21 -6.06 -18.91
C ARG A 27 -9.54 -5.27 -17.77
N TRP A 28 -10.27 -5.05 -16.68
CA TRP A 28 -9.79 -4.27 -15.54
C TRP A 28 -8.85 -5.06 -14.65
N ARG A 29 -9.10 -6.36 -14.48
CA ARG A 29 -8.22 -7.27 -13.74
C ARG A 29 -6.81 -7.29 -14.32
N TYR A 30 -6.67 -7.47 -15.63
CA TYR A 30 -5.35 -7.55 -16.29
C TYR A 30 -4.68 -6.18 -16.51
N SER A 31 -5.38 -5.08 -16.27
CA SER A 31 -4.82 -3.72 -16.36
C SER A 31 -4.64 -3.11 -14.98
N LEU A 32 -5.68 -2.46 -14.46
CA LEU A 32 -5.67 -1.75 -13.20
C LEU A 32 -5.49 -2.68 -12.00
N GLY A 33 -6.08 -3.88 -12.03
CA GLY A 33 -5.97 -4.87 -10.96
C GLY A 33 -4.54 -5.33 -10.70
N ILE A 34 -3.88 -5.88 -11.74
CA ILE A 34 -2.47 -6.29 -11.66
C ILE A 34 -1.58 -5.11 -11.27
N SER A 35 -1.81 -3.93 -11.87
CA SER A 35 -1.02 -2.74 -11.56
C SER A 35 -1.15 -2.31 -10.09
N LEU A 36 -2.34 -2.43 -9.49
CA LEU A 36 -2.58 -2.13 -8.08
C LEU A 36 -1.93 -3.17 -7.17
N GLU A 37 -2.08 -4.47 -7.47
CA GLU A 37 -1.42 -5.55 -6.73
C GLU A 37 0.10 -5.36 -6.69
N GLN A 38 0.70 -5.05 -7.83
CA GLN A 38 2.14 -4.78 -7.92
C GLN A 38 2.55 -3.59 -7.06
N THR A 39 1.78 -2.50 -7.05
CA THR A 39 2.08 -1.34 -6.20
C THR A 39 1.98 -1.68 -4.71
N ILE A 40 0.98 -2.44 -4.27
CA ILE A 40 0.87 -2.87 -2.87
C ILE A 40 2.00 -3.85 -2.50
N LEU A 41 2.37 -4.73 -3.42
CA LEU A 41 3.50 -5.64 -3.20
C LEU A 41 4.83 -4.88 -3.11
N GLN A 42 5.02 -3.83 -3.92
CA GLN A 42 6.19 -2.94 -3.83
C GLN A 42 6.18 -2.16 -2.51
N LEU A 43 5.04 -1.62 -2.09
CA LEU A 43 4.88 -0.99 -0.77
C LEU A 43 5.34 -1.92 0.35
N LEU A 44 4.86 -3.17 0.36
CA LEU A 44 5.23 -4.18 1.35
C LEU A 44 6.75 -4.47 1.31
N GLN A 45 7.32 -4.63 0.11
CA GLN A 45 8.76 -4.83 -0.07
C GLN A 45 9.56 -3.66 0.51
N GLU A 46 9.23 -2.42 0.17
CA GLU A 46 9.93 -1.21 0.66
C GLU A 46 9.87 -1.10 2.19
N ILE A 47 8.73 -1.45 2.82
CA ILE A 47 8.60 -1.50 4.28
C ILE A 47 9.53 -2.57 4.90
N ILE A 48 9.59 -3.76 4.30
CA ILE A 48 10.46 -4.85 4.76
C ILE A 48 11.93 -4.48 4.56
N MET A 49 12.28 -3.82 3.46
CA MET A 49 13.62 -3.33 3.20
C MET A 49 14.00 -2.25 4.22
N ALA A 50 13.11 -1.30 4.52
CA ALA A 50 13.33 -0.29 5.57
C ALA A 50 13.57 -0.91 6.96
N LYS A 51 12.91 -2.04 7.29
CA LYS A 51 13.14 -2.76 8.54
C LYS A 51 14.57 -3.26 8.66
N HIS A 52 15.10 -3.87 7.60
CA HIS A 52 16.42 -4.51 7.58
C HIS A 52 17.55 -3.56 7.16
N ALA A 53 17.23 -2.41 6.56
CA ALA A 53 18.21 -1.46 6.10
C ALA A 53 18.99 -0.80 7.25
N PRO A 54 20.26 -0.43 7.03
CA PRO A 54 21.03 0.37 7.97
C PRO A 54 20.46 1.80 8.07
N LYS A 55 20.71 2.49 9.19
CA LYS A 55 20.07 3.78 9.55
C LYS A 55 20.12 4.84 8.45
N ASN A 56 21.19 4.88 7.67
CA ASN A 56 21.42 5.76 6.54
C ASN A 56 20.52 5.50 5.33
N LEU A 57 20.13 4.24 5.07
CA LEU A 57 19.28 3.87 3.94
C LEU A 57 17.80 3.75 4.30
N LYS A 58 17.47 3.65 5.60
CA LYS A 58 16.06 3.57 6.06
C LYS A 58 15.17 4.69 5.52
N PRO A 59 15.56 5.98 5.55
CA PRO A 59 14.71 7.05 5.04
C PRO A 59 14.38 6.88 3.56
N THR A 60 15.34 6.42 2.74
CA THR A 60 15.14 6.19 1.31
C THR A 60 14.06 5.15 1.04
N TYR A 61 14.10 4.01 1.74
CA TYR A 61 13.07 2.97 1.62
C TYR A 61 11.70 3.45 2.11
N LEU A 62 11.66 4.22 3.20
CA LEU A 62 10.40 4.77 3.73
C LEU A 62 9.78 5.84 2.81
N LEU A 63 10.59 6.68 2.16
CA LEU A 63 10.12 7.64 1.16
C LEU A 63 9.56 6.93 -0.08
N ARG A 64 10.22 5.86 -0.53
CA ARG A 64 9.69 5.00 -1.62
C ARG A 64 8.37 4.34 -1.23
N ALA A 65 8.28 3.84 -0.01
CA ALA A 65 7.04 3.28 0.53
C ALA A 65 5.92 4.34 0.56
N LEU A 66 6.21 5.59 0.95
CA LEU A 66 5.24 6.69 0.88
C LEU A 66 4.78 6.95 -0.56
N GLY A 67 5.70 7.03 -1.52
CA GLY A 67 5.34 7.21 -2.93
C GLY A 67 4.44 6.08 -3.45
N ASN A 68 4.75 4.83 -3.11
CA ASN A 68 3.89 3.69 -3.47
C ASN A 68 2.51 3.74 -2.79
N GLN A 69 2.45 4.22 -1.55
CA GLN A 69 1.19 4.42 -0.82
C GLN A 69 0.32 5.47 -1.53
N GLU A 70 0.88 6.60 -1.96
CA GLU A 70 0.16 7.64 -2.68
C GLU A 70 -0.34 7.15 -4.05
N ILE A 71 0.51 6.44 -4.79
CA ILE A 71 0.13 5.82 -6.07
C ILE A 71 -1.04 4.84 -5.86
N ALA A 72 -1.01 4.03 -4.80
CA ALA A 72 -2.08 3.10 -4.49
C ALA A 72 -3.40 3.82 -4.15
N VAL A 73 -3.34 4.95 -3.43
CA VAL A 73 -4.52 5.78 -3.15
C VAL A 73 -5.15 6.31 -4.43
N LEU A 74 -4.35 6.81 -5.37
CA LEU A 74 -4.83 7.32 -6.66
C LEU A 74 -5.42 6.20 -7.51
N LYS A 75 -4.80 5.02 -7.55
CA LYS A 75 -5.34 3.85 -8.26
C LYS A 75 -6.69 3.41 -7.67
N LEU A 76 -6.82 3.35 -6.34
CA LEU A 76 -8.11 3.05 -5.72
C LEU A 76 -9.17 4.12 -6.00
N ARG A 77 -8.79 5.39 -6.08
CA ARG A 77 -9.73 6.45 -6.51
C ARG A 77 -10.21 6.20 -7.94
N LEU A 78 -9.32 5.82 -8.84
CA LEU A 78 -9.69 5.48 -10.22
C LEU A 78 -10.68 4.30 -10.29
N PHE A 79 -10.57 3.32 -9.38
CA PHE A 79 -11.54 2.22 -9.29
C PHE A 79 -12.95 2.71 -8.94
N LEU A 80 -13.06 3.72 -8.07
CA LEU A 80 -14.34 4.36 -7.71
C LEU A 80 -14.88 5.18 -8.88
N GLU A 81 -14.05 6.02 -9.50
CA GLU A 81 -14.43 6.88 -10.63
C GLU A 81 -14.95 6.06 -11.81
N LEU A 82 -14.35 4.90 -12.07
CA LEU A 82 -14.78 3.98 -13.12
C LEU A 82 -15.91 3.02 -12.67
N SER A 83 -16.32 3.07 -11.40
CA SER A 83 -17.34 2.19 -10.80
C SER A 83 -17.08 0.69 -11.05
N ILE A 84 -15.82 0.29 -11.11
CA ILE A 84 -15.42 -1.09 -11.45
C ILE A 84 -15.40 -2.03 -10.24
N ALA A 85 -15.50 -1.50 -9.02
CA ALA A 85 -15.48 -2.26 -7.78
C ALA A 85 -16.44 -1.66 -6.74
N HIS A 86 -16.83 -2.47 -5.75
CA HIS A 86 -17.70 -2.03 -4.66
C HIS A 86 -17.07 -0.90 -3.84
N GLU A 87 -17.77 0.23 -3.77
CA GLU A 87 -17.33 1.43 -3.07
C GLU A 87 -16.90 1.15 -1.62
N THR A 88 -17.71 0.40 -0.86
CA THR A 88 -17.41 0.06 0.53
C THR A 88 -16.08 -0.70 0.68
N LYS A 89 -15.77 -1.64 -0.24
CA LYS A 89 -14.51 -2.39 -0.21
C LYS A 89 -13.32 -1.48 -0.49
N ILE A 90 -13.47 -0.54 -1.43
CA ILE A 90 -12.44 0.42 -1.78
C ILE A 90 -12.20 1.41 -0.64
N SER A 91 -13.25 1.96 -0.02
CA SER A 91 -13.12 2.86 1.13
C SER A 91 -12.41 2.19 2.31
N GLN A 92 -12.70 0.90 2.57
CA GLN A 92 -11.96 0.14 3.58
C GLN A 92 -10.47 0.02 3.25
N CYS A 93 -10.11 -0.22 1.98
CA CYS A 93 -8.71 -0.28 1.55
C CYS A 93 -8.01 1.07 1.66
N GLN A 94 -8.70 2.17 1.32
CA GLN A 94 -8.19 3.53 1.49
C GLN A 94 -7.94 3.88 2.97
N ALA A 95 -8.81 3.44 3.88
CA ALA A 95 -8.61 3.63 5.32
C ALA A 95 -7.33 2.92 5.80
N ILE A 96 -7.10 1.68 5.35
CA ILE A 96 -5.88 0.92 5.67
C ILE A 96 -4.64 1.62 5.08
N LEU A 97 -4.69 2.09 3.83
CA LEU A 97 -3.59 2.87 3.23
C LEU A 97 -3.28 4.15 3.99
N SER A 98 -4.30 4.84 4.50
CA SER A 98 -4.13 6.05 5.32
C SER A 98 -3.47 5.72 6.67
N GLU A 99 -3.84 4.60 7.30
CA GLU A 99 -3.17 4.10 8.50
C GLU A 99 -1.69 3.79 8.22
N ILE A 100 -1.39 3.07 7.12
CA ILE A 100 -0.02 2.78 6.69
C ILE A 100 0.77 4.07 6.47
N GLY A 101 0.20 5.06 5.77
CA GLY A 101 0.84 6.36 5.54
C GLY A 101 1.19 7.10 6.82
N ARG A 102 0.29 7.09 7.82
CA ARG A 102 0.56 7.67 9.16
C ARG A 102 1.70 6.94 9.87
N MET A 103 1.75 5.61 9.77
CA MET A 103 2.82 4.81 10.37
C MET A 103 4.17 5.05 9.68
N LEU A 104 4.20 5.15 8.35
CA LEU A 104 5.40 5.51 7.58
C LEU A 104 5.92 6.89 7.98
N GLY A 105 5.03 7.89 8.03
CA GLY A 105 5.38 9.25 8.42
C GLY A 105 5.89 9.34 9.86
N GLY A 106 5.28 8.61 10.80
CA GLY A 106 5.77 8.51 12.17
C GLY A 106 7.16 7.87 12.25
N TRP A 107 7.41 6.84 11.45
CA TRP A 107 8.71 6.20 11.37
C TRP A 107 9.78 7.13 10.79
N LEU A 108 9.49 7.86 9.71
CA LEU A 108 10.41 8.86 9.14
C LEU A 108 10.78 9.95 10.16
N LYS A 109 9.79 10.50 10.87
CA LYS A 109 10.01 11.50 11.92
C LYS A 109 10.90 10.96 13.05
N SER A 110 10.71 9.70 13.45
CA SER A 110 11.56 9.06 14.47
C SER A 110 13.03 8.91 14.05
N LEU A 111 13.32 8.94 12.76
CA LEU A 111 14.68 8.89 12.21
C LEU A 111 15.32 10.28 12.09
N GLY A 112 14.62 11.35 12.43
CA GLY A 112 15.11 12.73 12.26
C GLY A 112 15.11 13.22 10.81
N ALA A 113 14.52 12.47 9.89
CA ALA A 113 14.24 12.93 8.54
C ALA A 113 12.96 13.78 8.58
N SER A 114 13.12 15.09 8.77
CA SER A 114 12.05 16.09 8.68
C SER A 114 12.21 16.91 7.42
#